data_AF-A0A833ED82-F1
#
_entry.id   AF-A0A833ED82-F1
#
_cell.length_a   1.000
_cell.length_b   1.000
_cell.length_c   1.000
_cell.angle_alpha   90.00
_cell.angle_beta   90.00
_cell.angle_gamma   90.00
#
_symmetry.space_group_name_H-M   'P 1'
#
loop_
_entity.id
_entity.type
_entity.pdbx_description
1 polymer ?
#
loop_
_entity_poly.entity_id
_entity_poly.type
_entity_poly.pdbx_seq_one_letter_code
_entity_poly.pdbx_strand_id
1 'polypeptide(L)'
;MKIYIYHKNQCDPKRCTALKMGKLNMAKIIKDYRKIPRRALLLNPFSKIPVSVEDREIIERYGILALDCSWQHAREVFKRVRFKNHRRLPFLIAANPVNYGKPYKLSTLEACIATLYIANYKNEALSLLSGFKWAKTFIDLNRDLLESYAGKGREEIEKIEKEVLDRISKR
;
A
#
# COMPACT_ATOMS: atom_id res chain seq x y z
N MET A 1 -0.73 -0.81 14.16
CA MET A 1 0.54 -0.35 13.56
C MET A 1 0.46 1.12 13.17
N LYS A 2 1.59 1.83 13.09
CA LYS A 2 1.61 3.26 12.70
C LYS A 2 1.45 3.39 11.18
N ILE A 3 0.39 4.07 10.73
CA ILE A 3 0.19 4.39 9.33
C ILE A 3 0.17 5.91 9.17
N TYR A 4 0.96 6.41 8.24
CA TYR A 4 1.06 7.81 7.89
C TYR A 4 0.63 7.99 6.44
N ILE A 5 -0.16 9.02 6.18
CA ILE A 5 -0.53 9.36 4.81
C ILE A 5 -0.21 10.82 4.57
N TYR A 6 0.71 11.06 3.65
CA TYR A 6 0.93 12.42 3.16
C TYR A 6 -0.14 12.75 2.13
N HIS A 7 -0.92 13.80 2.39
CA HIS A 7 -2.10 14.15 1.60
C HIS A 7 -2.08 15.63 1.22
N LYS A 8 -2.40 15.92 -0.06
CA LYS A 8 -2.31 17.28 -0.63
C LYS A 8 -3.66 17.93 -1.00
N ASN A 9 -4.79 17.36 -0.58
CA ASN A 9 -6.14 17.85 -0.89
C ASN A 9 -6.40 18.00 -2.40
N GLN A 10 -5.82 17.13 -3.22
CA GLN A 10 -5.95 17.16 -4.69
C GLN A 10 -7.03 16.20 -5.22
N CYS A 11 -7.85 15.62 -4.35
CA CYS A 11 -8.90 14.66 -4.72
C CYS A 11 -10.22 15.01 -4.02
N ASP A 12 -11.33 14.47 -4.54
CA ASP A 12 -12.65 14.58 -3.92
C ASP A 12 -12.63 14.02 -2.48
N PRO A 13 -12.84 14.87 -1.45
CA PRO A 13 -12.81 14.43 -0.06
C PRO A 13 -13.84 13.36 0.30
N LYS A 14 -14.94 13.25 -0.45
CA LYS A 14 -16.00 12.27 -0.21
C LYS A 14 -15.59 10.86 -0.67
N ARG A 15 -14.72 10.77 -1.68
CA ARG A 15 -14.24 9.49 -2.25
C ARG A 15 -12.83 9.11 -1.80
N CYS A 16 -12.10 10.05 -1.19
CA CYS A 16 -10.74 9.85 -0.71
C CYS A 16 -10.65 8.83 0.43
N THR A 17 -10.04 7.68 0.17
CA THR A 17 -9.80 6.64 1.19
C THR A 17 -8.84 7.11 2.27
N ALA A 18 -7.80 7.88 1.91
CA ALA A 18 -6.84 8.43 2.86
C ALA A 18 -7.50 9.31 3.93
N LEU A 19 -8.31 10.29 3.51
CA LEU A 19 -9.02 11.17 4.45
C LEU A 19 -10.00 10.40 5.33
N LYS A 20 -10.66 9.37 4.80
CA LYS A 20 -11.53 8.50 5.58
C LYS A 20 -10.77 7.67 6.61
N MET A 21 -9.60 7.13 6.27
CA MET A 21 -8.71 6.46 7.23
C MET A 21 -8.29 7.40 8.36
N GLY A 22 -8.04 8.68 8.04
CA GLY A 22 -7.79 9.72 9.04
C GLY A 22 -8.96 9.93 9.99
N LYS A 23 -10.19 10.04 9.47
CA LYS A 23 -11.41 10.20 10.29
C LYS A 23 -11.68 8.99 11.20
N LEU A 24 -11.32 7.80 10.76
CA LEU A 24 -11.46 6.55 11.52
C LEU A 24 -10.27 6.30 12.48
N ASN A 25 -9.35 7.26 12.64
CA ASN A 25 -8.14 7.13 13.46
C ASN A 25 -7.23 5.94 13.06
N MET A 26 -7.36 5.45 11.83
CA MET A 26 -6.53 4.35 11.30
C MET A 26 -5.17 4.83 10.79
N ALA A 27 -5.08 6.11 10.39
CA ALA A 27 -3.86 6.71 9.86
C ALA A 27 -3.71 8.17 10.29
N LYS A 28 -2.47 8.61 10.49
CA LYS A 28 -2.14 10.02 10.72
C LYS A 28 -1.98 10.74 9.39
N ILE A 29 -2.82 11.74 9.14
CA ILE A 29 -2.75 12.56 7.93
C ILE A 29 -1.67 13.65 8.10
N ILE A 30 -0.75 13.71 7.14
CA ILE A 30 0.36 14.65 7.10
C ILE A 30 0.14 15.59 5.90
N LYS A 31 0.03 16.89 6.16
CA LYS A 31 -0.11 17.92 5.10
C LYS A 31 1.21 18.65 4.79
N ASP A 32 2.11 18.69 5.77
CA ASP A 32 3.43 19.31 5.65
C ASP A 32 4.50 18.25 5.39
N TYR A 33 5.22 18.37 4.26
CA TYR A 33 6.23 17.39 3.87
C TYR A 33 7.40 17.32 4.86
N ARG A 34 7.64 18.39 5.64
CA ARG A 34 8.69 18.43 6.67
C ARG A 34 8.39 17.51 7.85
N LYS A 35 7.11 17.17 8.07
CA LYS A 35 6.65 16.27 9.13
C LYS A 35 6.59 14.81 8.71
N ILE A 36 6.99 14.49 7.46
CA ILE A 36 6.98 13.12 6.96
C ILE A 36 8.01 12.27 7.72
N PRO A 37 7.63 11.08 8.23
CA PRO A 37 8.55 10.16 8.89
C PRO A 37 9.48 9.49 7.87
N ARG A 38 10.69 10.03 7.71
CA ARG A 38 11.65 9.61 6.67
C ARG A 38 12.16 8.17 6.77
N ARG A 39 11.99 7.54 7.94
CA ARG A 39 12.39 6.15 8.22
C ARG A 39 11.25 5.14 8.02
N ALA A 40 10.01 5.60 7.85
CA ALA A 40 8.88 4.74 7.58
C ALA A 40 9.06 4.01 6.24
N LEU A 41 8.42 2.85 6.10
CA LEU A 41 8.34 2.14 4.84
C LEU A 41 7.47 2.95 3.88
N LEU A 42 8.09 3.48 2.82
CA LEU A 42 7.41 4.30 1.84
C LEU A 42 6.87 3.42 0.71
N LEU A 43 5.55 3.43 0.55
CA LEU A 43 4.87 2.84 -0.59
C LEU A 43 5.12 3.70 -1.83
N ASN A 44 5.90 3.15 -2.76
CA ASN A 44 6.31 3.78 -4.00
C ASN A 44 6.21 2.75 -5.13
N PRO A 45 5.22 2.85 -6.05
CA PRO A 45 5.07 1.86 -7.12
C PRO A 45 6.20 1.89 -8.16
N PHE A 46 7.08 2.90 -8.13
CA PHE A 46 8.28 2.93 -8.97
C PHE A 46 9.51 2.30 -8.31
N SER A 47 9.39 1.82 -7.06
CA SER A 47 10.46 1.05 -6.44
C SER A 47 10.66 -0.27 -7.19
N LYS A 48 11.89 -0.77 -7.24
CA LYS A 48 12.16 -2.11 -7.76
C LYS A 48 11.88 -3.20 -6.72
N ILE A 49 12.03 -2.87 -5.44
CA ILE A 49 11.96 -3.80 -4.31
C ILE A 49 10.49 -3.94 -3.88
N PRO A 50 9.89 -5.15 -3.91
CA PRO A 50 8.56 -5.36 -3.37
C PRO A 50 8.55 -5.36 -1.84
N VAL A 51 7.40 -5.05 -1.25
CA VAL A 51 7.14 -5.32 0.19
C VAL A 51 7.32 -6.82 0.44
N SER A 52 7.97 -7.18 1.54
CA SER A 52 8.13 -8.58 1.97
C SER A 52 8.10 -8.73 3.50
N VAL A 53 8.27 -9.96 4.00
CA VAL A 53 8.41 -10.23 5.45
C VAL A 53 9.64 -9.56 6.06
N GLU A 54 10.66 -9.25 5.26
CA GLU A 54 11.90 -8.59 5.71
C GLU A 54 11.63 -7.14 6.19
N ASP A 55 10.50 -6.55 5.78
CA ASP A 55 10.14 -5.18 6.14
C ASP A 55 9.51 -5.05 7.54
N ARG A 56 9.26 -6.17 8.23
CA ARG A 56 8.58 -6.22 9.53
C ARG A 56 9.20 -5.28 10.56
N GLU A 57 10.52 -5.30 10.70
CA GLU A 57 11.22 -4.44 11.66
C GLU A 57 11.01 -2.95 11.35
N ILE A 58 11.04 -2.57 10.07
CA ILE A 58 10.82 -1.19 9.65
C ILE A 58 9.38 -0.77 9.97
N ILE A 59 8.42 -1.65 9.67
CA ILE A 59 6.99 -1.40 9.90
C ILE A 59 6.69 -1.25 11.40
N GLU A 60 7.24 -2.11 12.26
CA GLU A 60 7.03 -2.04 13.71
C GLU A 60 7.63 -0.78 14.31
N ARG A 61 8.90 -0.48 13.99
CA ARG A 61 9.61 0.65 14.57
C ARG A 61 9.08 1.99 14.03
N TYR A 62 8.91 2.09 12.70
CA TYR A 62 8.72 3.36 12.01
C TYR A 62 7.38 3.51 11.30
N GLY A 63 6.66 2.42 11.04
CA GLY A 63 5.36 2.43 10.38
C GLY A 63 5.41 2.46 8.85
N ILE A 64 4.24 2.57 8.25
CA ILE A 64 4.01 2.64 6.81
C ILE A 64 3.69 4.09 6.42
N LEU A 65 4.26 4.56 5.32
CA LEU A 65 3.99 5.85 4.71
C LEU A 65 3.42 5.65 3.31
N ALA A 66 2.19 6.14 3.09
CA ALA A 66 1.60 6.26 1.78
C ALA A 66 1.56 7.73 1.33
N LEU A 67 1.67 7.96 0.03
CA LEU A 67 1.46 9.28 -0.57
C LEU A 67 0.12 9.28 -1.31
N ASP A 68 -0.80 10.13 -0.87
CA ASP A 68 -2.10 10.37 -1.52
C ASP A 68 -2.07 11.75 -2.19
N CYS A 69 -1.47 11.79 -3.37
CA CYS A 69 -1.29 13.00 -4.19
C CYS A 69 -1.09 12.63 -5.66
N SER A 70 -1.04 13.64 -6.54
CA SER A 70 -0.74 13.40 -7.96
C SER A 70 0.67 12.81 -8.15
N TRP A 71 0.90 12.10 -9.26
CA TRP A 71 2.22 11.55 -9.57
C TRP A 71 3.32 12.61 -9.70
N GLN A 72 2.97 13.76 -10.27
CA GLN A 72 3.87 14.90 -10.35
C GLN A 72 4.29 15.35 -8.93
N HIS A 73 3.31 15.49 -8.03
CA HIS A 73 3.58 15.90 -6.66
C HIS A 73 4.39 14.84 -5.88
N ALA A 74 4.08 13.56 -6.07
CA ALA A 74 4.85 12.46 -5.46
C ALA A 74 6.33 12.53 -5.86
N ARG A 75 6.62 12.78 -7.15
CA ARG A 75 7.99 12.97 -7.65
C ARG A 75 8.69 14.17 -7.02
N GLU A 76 7.99 15.29 -6.83
CA GLU A 76 8.55 16.45 -6.14
C GLU A 76 8.89 16.12 -4.67
N VAL A 77 8.03 15.38 -3.98
CA VAL A 77 8.29 14.92 -2.61
C VAL A 77 9.51 14.01 -2.57
N PHE A 78 9.66 13.08 -3.52
CA PHE A 78 10.85 12.21 -3.61
C PHE A 78 12.15 12.98 -3.87
N LYS A 79 12.09 14.11 -4.58
CA LYS A 79 13.27 15.00 -4.77
C LYS A 79 13.61 15.79 -3.50
N ARG A 80 12.61 16.22 -2.73
CA ARG A 80 12.79 17.07 -1.53
C ARG A 80 13.06 16.26 -0.26
N VAL A 81 12.61 15.02 -0.21
CA VAL A 81 12.70 14.15 0.96
C VAL A 81 13.41 12.86 0.56
N ARG A 82 14.59 12.64 1.15
CA ARG A 82 15.33 11.40 0.95
C ARG A 82 14.72 10.30 1.82
N PHE A 83 14.15 9.29 1.17
CA PHE A 83 13.68 8.08 1.83
C PHE A 83 14.67 6.94 1.57
N LYS A 84 14.82 6.05 2.56
CA LYS A 84 15.65 4.84 2.41
C LYS A 84 14.81 3.61 2.07
N ASN A 85 13.60 3.53 2.62
CA ASN A 85 12.80 2.31 2.67
C ASN A 85 11.69 2.34 1.61
N HIS A 86 12.05 2.45 0.33
CA HIS A 86 11.07 2.42 -0.76
C HIS A 86 10.65 0.98 -1.09
N ARG A 87 9.34 0.74 -1.13
CA ARG A 87 8.77 -0.54 -1.55
C ARG A 87 7.63 -0.36 -2.53
N ARG A 88 7.59 -1.19 -3.57
CA ARG A 88 6.40 -1.36 -4.41
C ARG A 88 5.55 -2.49 -3.84
N LEU A 89 4.29 -2.55 -4.24
CA LEU A 89 3.49 -3.74 -4.00
C LEU A 89 3.65 -4.70 -5.18
N PRO A 90 3.59 -6.02 -4.94
CA PRO A 90 3.51 -6.99 -6.02
C PRO A 90 2.15 -6.91 -6.73
N PHE A 91 2.04 -7.62 -7.86
CA PHE A 91 0.81 -7.70 -8.64
C PHE A 91 -0.39 -8.06 -7.79
N LEU A 92 -1.36 -7.15 -7.78
CA LEU A 92 -2.66 -7.26 -7.13
C LEU A 92 -3.69 -6.49 -7.96
N ILE A 93 -4.95 -6.89 -7.83
CA ILE A 93 -6.08 -6.34 -8.55
C ILE A 93 -6.87 -5.44 -7.61
N ALA A 94 -7.20 -4.23 -8.07
CA ALA A 94 -8.00 -3.30 -7.29
C ALA A 94 -9.46 -3.78 -7.16
N ALA A 95 -10.02 -3.62 -5.96
CA ALA A 95 -11.44 -3.79 -5.67
C ALA A 95 -12.13 -2.46 -5.27
N ASN A 96 -11.39 -1.35 -5.22
CA ASN A 96 -11.99 -0.04 -4.98
C ASN A 96 -12.98 0.34 -6.11
N PRO A 97 -14.05 1.10 -5.81
CA PRO A 97 -15.10 1.41 -6.78
C PRO A 97 -14.65 2.17 -8.03
N VAL A 98 -13.50 2.85 -7.99
CA VAL A 98 -13.01 3.67 -9.11
C VAL A 98 -12.21 2.84 -10.12
N ASN A 99 -11.46 1.85 -9.62
CA ASN A 99 -10.52 1.07 -10.43
C ASN A 99 -10.76 -0.44 -10.34
N TYR A 100 -11.98 -0.85 -10.00
CA TYR A 100 -12.32 -2.27 -9.85
C TYR A 100 -11.83 -3.11 -11.04
N GLY A 101 -11.16 -4.23 -10.74
CA GLY A 101 -10.61 -5.14 -11.73
C GLY A 101 -9.30 -4.68 -12.40
N LYS A 102 -8.84 -3.44 -12.15
CA LYS A 102 -7.61 -2.93 -12.78
C LYS A 102 -6.37 -3.36 -12.00
N PRO A 103 -5.34 -3.90 -12.66
CA PRO A 103 -4.10 -4.30 -12.01
C PRO A 103 -3.32 -3.07 -11.52
N TYR A 104 -2.65 -3.18 -10.37
CA TYR A 104 -1.81 -2.15 -9.75
C TYR A 104 -2.50 -0.81 -9.39
N LYS A 105 -3.78 -0.62 -9.71
CA LYS A 105 -4.53 0.62 -9.44
C LYS A 105 -5.17 0.63 -8.05
N LEU A 106 -4.40 0.21 -7.06
CA LEU A 106 -4.82 0.13 -5.67
C LEU A 106 -5.05 1.53 -5.09
N SER A 107 -6.07 1.67 -4.26
CA SER A 107 -6.29 2.82 -3.39
C SER A 107 -5.28 2.83 -2.24
N THR A 108 -5.14 3.97 -1.55
CA THR A 108 -4.28 4.09 -0.35
C THR A 108 -4.62 3.05 0.72
N LEU A 109 -5.91 2.78 0.93
CA LEU A 109 -6.38 1.77 1.87
C LEU A 109 -5.91 0.37 1.46
N GLU A 110 -6.19 -0.04 0.22
CA GLU A 110 -5.80 -1.36 -0.30
C GLU A 110 -4.29 -1.56 -0.26
N ALA A 111 -3.53 -0.50 -0.56
CA ALA A 111 -2.08 -0.54 -0.48
C ALA A 111 -1.59 -0.78 0.97
N CYS A 112 -2.20 -0.15 1.97
CA CYS A 112 -1.88 -0.38 3.37
C CYS A 112 -2.27 -1.79 3.83
N ILE A 113 -3.45 -2.28 3.43
CA ILE A 113 -3.92 -3.64 3.70
C ILE A 113 -2.94 -4.66 3.13
N ALA A 114 -2.61 -4.56 1.84
CA ALA A 114 -1.70 -5.45 1.16
C ALA A 114 -0.32 -5.48 1.83
N THR A 115 0.21 -4.30 2.18
CA THR A 115 1.50 -4.18 2.88
C THR A 115 1.52 -4.98 4.17
N LEU A 116 0.51 -4.78 5.02
CA LEU A 116 0.39 -5.48 6.30
C LEU A 116 0.20 -6.99 6.09
N TYR A 117 -0.64 -7.37 5.13
CA TYR A 117 -0.92 -8.77 4.83
C TYR A 117 0.35 -9.51 4.38
N ILE A 118 1.09 -8.93 3.43
CA ILE A 118 2.33 -9.50 2.87
C ILE A 118 3.41 -9.61 3.96
N ALA A 119 3.56 -8.59 4.81
CA ALA A 119 4.48 -8.61 5.95
C ALA A 119 4.01 -9.54 7.10
N ASN A 120 2.95 -10.32 6.89
CA ASN A 120 2.38 -11.28 7.83
C ASN A 120 1.81 -10.64 9.13
N TYR A 121 1.20 -9.46 8.99
CA TYR A 121 0.36 -8.78 9.99
C TYR A 121 -1.11 -8.85 9.56
N LYS A 122 -1.62 -10.09 9.39
CA LYS A 122 -2.96 -10.32 8.81
C LYS A 122 -4.06 -9.71 9.66
N ASN A 123 -3.97 -9.78 10.99
CA ASN A 123 -4.99 -9.22 11.88
C ASN A 123 -5.07 -7.69 11.73
N GLU A 124 -3.93 -7.02 11.69
CA GLU A 124 -3.85 -5.57 11.48
C GLU A 124 -4.34 -5.19 10.08
N ALA A 125 -4.01 -5.98 9.05
CA ALA A 125 -4.54 -5.79 7.70
C ALA A 125 -6.08 -5.87 7.69
N LEU A 126 -6.65 -6.88 8.34
CA LEU A 126 -8.11 -7.09 8.42
C LEU A 126 -8.80 -6.02 9.27
N SER A 127 -8.13 -5.46 10.28
CA SER A 127 -8.70 -4.37 11.09
C SER A 127 -9.01 -3.10 10.26
N LEU A 128 -8.23 -2.86 9.19
CA LEU A 128 -8.41 -1.73 8.27
C LEU A 128 -9.65 -1.84 7.37
N LEU A 129 -10.28 -3.02 7.29
CA LEU A 129 -11.52 -3.21 6.53
C LEU A 129 -12.69 -2.43 7.16
N SER A 130 -12.62 -2.18 8.46
CA SER A 130 -13.67 -1.54 9.24
C SER A 130 -14.02 -0.16 8.66
N GLY A 131 -15.31 0.07 8.41
CA GLY A 131 -15.78 1.32 7.82
C GLY A 131 -15.72 1.39 6.29
N PHE A 132 -15.21 0.38 5.59
CA PHE A 132 -15.19 0.32 4.12
C PHE A 132 -15.93 -0.92 3.60
N LYS A 133 -17.21 -0.75 3.21
CA LYS A 133 -18.09 -1.85 2.78
C LYS A 133 -17.49 -2.75 1.68
N TRP A 134 -16.72 -2.17 0.75
CA TRP A 134 -16.10 -2.88 -0.37
C TRP A 134 -14.70 -3.44 -0.05
N ALA A 135 -14.09 -3.09 1.09
CA ALA A 135 -12.71 -3.47 1.36
C ALA A 135 -12.53 -4.99 1.53
N LYS A 136 -13.56 -5.71 2.02
CA LYS A 136 -13.52 -7.17 2.06
C LYS A 136 -13.37 -7.79 0.66
N THR A 137 -14.00 -7.18 -0.34
CA THR A 137 -13.87 -7.60 -1.75
C THR A 137 -12.41 -7.55 -2.22
N PHE A 138 -11.58 -6.64 -1.71
CA PHE A 138 -10.15 -6.62 -2.03
C PHE A 138 -9.42 -7.88 -1.56
N ILE A 139 -9.69 -8.31 -0.32
CA ILE A 139 -9.13 -9.55 0.24
C ILE A 139 -9.64 -10.75 -0.55
N ASP A 140 -10.94 -10.82 -0.80
CA ASP A 140 -11.54 -11.97 -1.49
C ASP A 140 -11.04 -12.08 -2.94
N LEU A 141 -10.97 -10.95 -3.67
CA LEU A 141 -10.49 -10.89 -5.05
C LEU A 141 -9.02 -11.31 -5.18
N ASN A 142 -8.20 -11.02 -4.18
CA ASN A 142 -6.76 -11.28 -4.21
C ASN A 142 -6.34 -12.40 -3.26
N ARG A 143 -7.27 -13.22 -2.76
CA ARG A 143 -6.99 -14.17 -1.67
C ARG A 143 -5.79 -15.06 -1.97
N ASP A 144 -5.80 -15.72 -3.13
CA ASP A 144 -4.72 -16.63 -3.52
C ASP A 144 -3.38 -15.91 -3.69
N LEU A 145 -3.41 -14.68 -4.25
CA LEU A 145 -2.21 -13.85 -4.40
C LEU A 145 -1.66 -13.42 -3.04
N LEU A 146 -2.51 -12.85 -2.18
CA LEU A 146 -2.14 -12.39 -0.84
C LEU A 146 -1.59 -13.53 0.01
N GLU A 147 -2.23 -14.70 -0.01
CA GLU A 147 -1.73 -15.90 0.67
C GLU A 147 -0.41 -16.38 0.06
N SER A 148 -0.26 -16.34 -1.27
CA SER A 148 1.00 -16.73 -1.90
C SER A 148 2.17 -15.80 -1.58
N TYR A 149 1.92 -14.52 -1.26
CA TYR A 149 2.96 -13.56 -0.89
C TYR A 149 3.22 -13.47 0.63
N ALA A 150 2.22 -13.79 1.46
CA ALA A 150 2.27 -13.58 2.90
C ALA A 150 3.45 -14.31 3.56
N GLY A 151 4.27 -13.56 4.32
CA GLY A 151 5.38 -14.11 5.07
C GLY A 151 6.59 -14.52 4.23
N LYS A 152 6.61 -14.23 2.93
CA LYS A 152 7.71 -14.60 2.04
C LYS A 152 8.77 -13.52 1.92
N GLY A 153 9.98 -13.96 1.58
CA GLY A 153 11.09 -13.07 1.25
C GLY A 153 10.89 -12.37 -0.09
N ARG A 154 11.68 -11.32 -0.32
CA ARG A 154 11.57 -10.50 -1.55
C ARG A 154 11.74 -11.31 -2.84
N GLU A 155 12.70 -12.24 -2.88
CA GLU A 155 13.03 -13.01 -4.08
C GLU A 155 11.91 -13.98 -4.45
N GLU A 156 11.30 -14.60 -3.44
CA GLU A 156 10.14 -15.47 -3.62
C GLU A 156 8.93 -14.70 -4.15
N ILE A 157 8.67 -13.51 -3.60
CA ILE A 157 7.58 -12.65 -4.07
C ILE A 157 7.78 -12.25 -5.53
N GLU A 158 9.00 -11.86 -5.92
CA GLU A 158 9.34 -11.52 -7.31
C GLU A 158 9.14 -12.72 -8.25
N LYS A 159 9.53 -13.92 -7.82
CA LYS A 159 9.32 -15.16 -8.59
C LYS A 159 7.83 -15.46 -8.78
N ILE A 160 7.04 -15.43 -7.71
CA ILE A 160 5.60 -15.70 -7.75
C ILE A 160 4.89 -14.68 -8.63
N GLU A 161 5.20 -13.40 -8.47
CA GLU A 161 4.65 -12.33 -9.28
C GLU A 161 4.95 -12.54 -10.77
N LYS A 162 6.19 -12.92 -11.12
CA LYS A 162 6.57 -13.22 -12.50
C LYS A 162 5.76 -14.38 -13.06
N GLU A 163 5.63 -15.48 -12.33
CA GLU A 163 4.84 -16.65 -12.75
C GLU A 163 3.36 -16.28 -12.97
N VAL A 164 2.79 -15.42 -12.14
CA VAL A 164 1.42 -14.92 -12.29
C VAL A 164 1.29 -14.08 -13.56
N LEU A 165 2.21 -13.15 -13.80
CA LEU A 165 2.19 -12.30 -14.99
C LEU A 165 2.37 -13.10 -16.29
N ASP A 166 3.24 -14.11 -16.28
CA ASP A 166 3.45 -15.02 -17.43
C ASP A 166 2.22 -15.86 -17.75
N ARG A 167 1.41 -16.22 -16.74
CA ARG A 167 0.13 -16.91 -16.95
C ARG A 167 -0.95 -15.99 -17.52
N ILE A 168 -0.95 -14.72 -17.12
CA ILE A 168 -1.92 -13.72 -17.59
C ILE A 168 -1.60 -13.30 -19.03
N SER A 169 -0.32 -13.16 -19.40
CA SER A 169 0.10 -12.72 -20.74
C SER A 169 -0.07 -13.79 -21.83
N LYS A 170 -0.18 -15.07 -21.44
CA LYS A 170 -0.44 -16.21 -22.35
C LYS A 170 -1.93 -16.48 -22.60
N ARG A 171 -2.83 -15.72 -21.97
CA ARG A 171 -4.28 -15.77 -22.19
C ARG A 171 -4.71 -14.63 -23.09
#